data_AF-A0A927VDH0-F1
#
_entry.id   AF-A0A927VDH0-F1
#
_cell.length_a   1.000
_cell.length_b   1.000
_cell.length_c   1.000
_cell.angle_alpha   90.00
_cell.angle_beta   90.00
_cell.angle_gamma   90.00
#
_symmetry.space_group_name_H-M   'P 1'
#
loop_
_entity.id
_entity.type
_entity.pdbx_description
1 polymer ?
#
loop_
_entity_poly.entity_id
_entity_poly.type
_entity_poly.pdbx_seq_one_letter_code
_entity_poly.pdbx_strand_id
1 'polypeptide(L)'
;MVYALLKVTEGDKLIAVGLRIGIKIVVWVCRIGGFMDRFLGGFDDYLHALVAFVMIDYITGFMAAFFTKKLSSETGFKGICKKVVIFYLVGIGHIIDAQVIGNGSVLRTVVILFYLSNEGISIIENVTIIGLPVPKKLIKVLEQLHDDAEETDE
;
A
#
# COMPACT_ATOMS: atom_id res chain seq x y z
N MET A 1 -39.62 -25.83 -30.60
CA MET A 1 -38.24 -26.29 -30.87
C MET A 1 -37.28 -25.13 -31.20
N VAL A 2 -37.59 -24.26 -32.17
CA VAL A 2 -36.73 -23.12 -32.58
C VAL A 2 -36.43 -22.13 -31.44
N TYR A 3 -37.42 -21.76 -30.63
CA TYR A 3 -37.23 -20.82 -29.51
C TYR A 3 -36.26 -21.34 -28.42
N ALA A 4 -36.28 -22.65 -28.16
CA ALA A 4 -35.36 -23.27 -27.19
C ALA A 4 -33.90 -23.23 -27.70
N LEU A 5 -33.69 -23.47 -28.99
CA LEU A 5 -32.38 -23.37 -29.62
C LEU A 5 -31.85 -21.93 -29.63
N LEU A 6 -32.70 -20.93 -29.91
CA LEU A 6 -32.30 -19.52 -29.84
C LEU A 6 -31.84 -19.11 -28.44
N LYS A 7 -32.59 -19.49 -27.39
CA LYS A 7 -32.25 -19.19 -26.00
C LYS A 7 -30.93 -19.85 -25.55
N VAL A 8 -30.64 -21.06 -26.04
CA VAL A 8 -29.34 -21.73 -25.83
C VAL A 8 -28.21 -20.94 -26.51
N THR A 9 -28.39 -20.54 -27.78
CA THR A 9 -27.36 -19.77 -28.50
C THR A 9 -27.12 -18.36 -27.95
N GLU A 10 -28.13 -17.72 -27.36
CA GLU A 10 -27.97 -16.44 -26.64
C GLU A 10 -27.24 -16.62 -25.30
N GLY A 11 -27.55 -17.70 -24.56
CA GLY A 11 -26.84 -18.07 -23.34
C GLY A 11 -25.35 -18.30 -23.59
N ASP A 12 -25.01 -19.05 -24.65
CA ASP A 12 -23.61 -19.31 -25.05
C ASP A 12 -22.86 -18.03 -25.43
N LYS A 13 -23.55 -17.09 -26.11
CA LYS A 13 -22.98 -15.77 -26.44
C LYS A 13 -22.71 -14.93 -25.19
N LEU A 14 -23.61 -14.93 -24.20
CA LEU A 14 -23.41 -14.20 -22.94
C LEU A 14 -22.24 -14.77 -22.13
N ILE A 15 -22.09 -16.10 -22.07
CA ILE A 15 -20.95 -16.75 -21.42
C ILE A 15 -19.64 -16.38 -22.14
N ALA A 16 -19.63 -16.39 -23.47
CA ALA A 16 -18.45 -16.01 -24.25
C ALA A 16 -18.06 -14.53 -24.09
N VAL A 17 -19.03 -13.62 -23.98
CA VAL A 17 -18.79 -12.19 -23.71
C VAL A 17 -18.22 -12.00 -22.31
N GLY A 18 -18.80 -12.64 -21.30
CA GLY A 18 -18.30 -12.61 -19.92
C GLY A 18 -16.86 -13.13 -19.81
N LEU A 19 -16.56 -14.25 -20.48
CA LEU A 19 -15.22 -14.83 -20.52
C LEU A 19 -14.20 -13.89 -21.19
N ARG A 20 -14.56 -13.25 -22.32
CA ARG A 20 -13.68 -12.28 -23.01
C ARG A 20 -13.40 -11.05 -22.15
N ILE A 21 -14.40 -10.55 -21.42
CA ILE A 21 -14.23 -9.42 -20.49
C ILE A 21 -13.33 -9.84 -19.33
N GLY A 22 -13.58 -11.00 -18.72
CA GLY A 22 -12.76 -11.54 -17.65
C GLY A 22 -11.29 -11.70 -18.04
N ILE A 23 -11.02 -12.29 -19.22
CA ILE A 23 -9.65 -12.45 -19.75
C ILE A 23 -8.98 -11.09 -19.94
N LYS A 24 -9.68 -10.09 -20.49
CA LYS A 24 -9.12 -8.75 -20.67
C LYS A 24 -8.74 -8.12 -19.33
N ILE A 25 -9.61 -8.21 -18.33
CA ILE A 25 -9.36 -7.69 -16.98
C ILE A 25 -8.10 -8.33 -16.39
N VAL A 26 -8.02 -9.66 -16.42
CA VAL A 26 -6.84 -10.39 -15.91
C VAL A 26 -5.57 -9.96 -16.64
N VAL A 27 -5.61 -9.83 -17.96
CA VAL A 27 -4.45 -9.36 -18.76
C VAL A 27 -4.02 -7.95 -18.35
N TRP A 28 -4.96 -7.03 -18.10
CA TRP A 28 -4.62 -5.68 -17.62
C TRP A 28 -3.99 -5.71 -16.23
N VAL A 29 -4.54 -6.50 -15.30
CA VAL A 29 -3.99 -6.68 -13.95
C VAL A 29 -2.58 -7.27 -14.01
N CYS A 30 -2.36 -8.32 -14.82
CA CYS A 30 -1.03 -8.92 -14.98
C CYS A 30 -0.02 -7.95 -15.60
N ARG A 31 -0.44 -7.10 -16.55
CA ARG A 31 0.44 -6.08 -17.15
C ARG A 31 0.89 -5.03 -16.13
N ILE A 32 -0.05 -4.53 -15.34
CA ILE A 32 0.25 -3.53 -14.29
C ILE A 32 1.11 -4.18 -13.20
N GLY A 33 0.76 -5.38 -12.75
CA GLY A 33 1.51 -6.13 -11.75
C GLY A 33 2.94 -6.43 -12.20
N GLY A 34 3.13 -6.91 -13.43
CA GLY A 34 4.45 -7.18 -13.99
C GLY A 34 5.30 -5.92 -14.19
N PHE A 35 4.67 -4.79 -14.52
CA PHE A 35 5.37 -3.50 -14.56
C PHE A 35 5.81 -3.06 -13.16
N MET A 36 4.92 -3.14 -12.17
CA MET A 36 5.22 -2.80 -10.78
C MET A 36 6.31 -3.70 -10.19
N ASP A 37 6.27 -5.00 -10.44
CA ASP A 37 7.29 -5.95 -9.98
C ASP A 37 8.68 -5.56 -10.52
N ARG A 38 8.77 -5.26 -11.82
CA ARG A 38 10.02 -4.76 -12.42
C ARG A 38 10.44 -3.39 -11.88
N PHE A 39 9.51 -2.48 -11.64
CA PHE A 39 9.81 -1.14 -11.15
C PHE A 39 10.30 -1.12 -9.70
N LEU A 40 9.73 -1.96 -8.84
CA LEU A 40 10.14 -2.13 -7.44
C LEU A 40 11.38 -3.02 -7.30
N GLY A 41 11.75 -3.74 -8.36
CA GLY A 41 12.94 -4.60 -8.40
C GLY A 41 12.72 -6.00 -7.86
N GLY A 42 11.48 -6.49 -7.91
CA GLY A 42 11.06 -7.80 -7.42
C GLY A 42 10.40 -7.75 -6.04
N PHE A 43 9.72 -8.84 -5.71
CA PHE A 43 9.00 -9.02 -4.45
C PHE A 43 9.84 -9.84 -3.45
N ASP A 44 10.75 -9.16 -2.73
CA ASP A 44 11.58 -9.77 -1.68
C ASP A 44 10.94 -9.65 -0.29
N ASP A 45 11.58 -10.27 0.71
CA ASP A 45 11.08 -10.28 2.09
C ASP A 45 10.93 -8.84 2.67
N TYR A 46 11.80 -7.91 2.25
CA TYR A 46 11.75 -6.52 2.69
C TYR A 46 10.52 -5.79 2.13
N LEU A 47 10.26 -5.91 0.83
CA LEU A 47 9.08 -5.32 0.20
C LEU A 47 7.79 -5.96 0.73
N HIS A 48 7.80 -7.28 0.97
CA HIS A 48 6.68 -7.98 1.59
C HIS A 48 6.37 -7.43 2.99
N ALA A 49 7.40 -7.22 3.83
CA ALA A 49 7.23 -6.62 5.15
C ALA A 49 6.64 -5.20 5.07
N LEU A 50 7.12 -4.38 4.13
CA LEU A 50 6.59 -3.02 3.94
C LEU A 50 5.11 -3.04 3.56
N VAL A 51 4.73 -3.88 2.60
CA VAL A 51 3.32 -4.04 2.20
C VAL A 51 2.47 -4.48 3.39
N ALA A 52 2.95 -5.43 4.20
CA ALA A 52 2.23 -5.89 5.39
C ALA A 52 2.03 -4.76 6.41
N PHE A 53 3.06 -3.94 6.68
CA PHE A 53 2.95 -2.80 7.57
C PHE A 53 1.99 -1.73 7.05
N VAL A 54 2.07 -1.38 5.77
CA VAL A 54 1.14 -0.43 5.13
C VAL A 54 -0.32 -0.90 5.25
N MET A 55 -0.56 -2.21 5.08
CA MET A 55 -1.88 -2.83 5.23
C MET A 55 -2.37 -2.80 6.68
N ILE A 56 -1.51 -3.16 7.64
CA ILE A 56 -1.83 -3.09 9.07
C ILE A 56 -2.16 -1.66 9.46
N ASP A 57 -1.34 -0.69 9.05
CA ASP A 57 -1.56 0.72 9.34
C ASP A 57 -2.88 1.24 8.75
N TYR A 58 -3.22 0.81 7.53
CA TYR A 58 -4.50 1.19 6.93
C TYR A 58 -5.69 0.67 7.75
N ILE A 59 -5.60 -0.58 8.23
CA ILE A 59 -6.63 -1.19 9.07
C ILE A 59 -6.70 -0.49 10.42
N THR A 60 -5.57 -0.27 11.10
CA THR A 60 -5.53 0.37 12.42
C THR A 60 -5.96 1.84 12.34
N GLY A 61 -5.55 2.58 11.31
CA GLY A 61 -5.98 3.94 11.05
C GLY A 61 -7.48 4.04 10.76
N PHE A 62 -8.03 3.09 9.98
CA PHE A 62 -9.47 2.99 9.78
C PHE A 62 -10.21 2.70 11.09
N MET A 63 -9.72 1.78 11.93
CA MET A 63 -10.29 1.50 13.25
C MET A 63 -10.22 2.73 14.16
N ALA A 64 -9.08 3.41 14.25
CA ALA A 64 -8.90 4.62 15.04
C ALA A 64 -9.86 5.74 14.60
N ALA A 65 -10.05 5.96 13.30
CA ALA A 65 -11.01 6.92 12.76
C ALA A 65 -12.46 6.56 13.10
N PHE A 66 -12.79 5.26 13.13
CA PHE A 66 -14.10 4.77 13.55
C PHE A 66 -14.34 5.01 15.06
N PHE A 67 -13.36 4.72 15.92
CA PHE A 67 -13.44 4.96 17.36
C PHE A 67 -13.58 6.46 17.70
N THR A 68 -12.89 7.33 16.97
CA THR A 68 -12.96 8.79 17.16
C THR A 68 -14.17 9.44 16.49
N LYS A 69 -15.00 8.67 15.75
CA LYS A 69 -16.13 9.14 14.91
C LYS A 69 -15.79 10.28 13.95
N LYS A 70 -14.51 10.50 13.67
CA LYS A 70 -14.02 11.53 12.73
C LYS A 70 -13.55 10.87 11.44
N LEU A 71 -14.50 10.35 10.67
CA LEU A 71 -14.25 9.91 9.30
C LEU A 71 -14.23 11.13 8.38
N SER A 72 -13.15 11.91 8.41
CA SER A 72 -12.89 12.88 7.35
C SER A 72 -12.30 12.15 6.14
N SER A 73 -13.03 12.16 5.03
CA SER A 73 -12.56 11.61 3.76
C SER A 73 -11.27 12.29 3.27
N GLU A 74 -11.05 13.54 3.66
CA GLU A 74 -9.85 14.30 3.34
C GLU A 74 -8.61 13.73 4.05
N THR A 75 -8.75 13.39 5.33
CA THR A 75 -7.67 12.74 6.10
C THR A 75 -7.36 11.33 5.58
N GLY A 76 -8.40 10.56 5.23
CA GLY A 76 -8.24 9.23 4.65
C GLY A 76 -7.56 9.26 3.27
N PHE A 77 -7.95 10.20 2.40
CA PHE A 77 -7.33 10.37 1.09
C PHE A 77 -5.86 10.81 1.21
N LYS A 78 -5.56 11.75 2.11
CA LYS A 78 -4.17 12.18 2.39
C LYS A 78 -3.30 11.01 2.85
N GLY A 79 -3.83 10.11 3.69
CA GLY A 79 -3.13 8.90 4.12
C GLY A 79 -2.81 7.94 2.97
N ILE A 80 -3.79 7.65 2.11
CA ILE A 80 -3.59 6.75 0.95
C ILE A 80 -2.58 7.35 -0.03
N CYS A 81 -2.66 8.65 -0.32
CA CYS A 81 -1.71 9.33 -1.21
C CYS A 81 -0.27 9.22 -0.68
N LYS A 82 -0.04 9.42 0.62
CA LYS A 82 1.28 9.23 1.23
C LYS A 82 1.81 7.81 1.02
N LYS A 83 0.98 6.79 1.24
CA LYS A 83 1.35 5.38 1.05
C LYS A 83 1.73 5.04 -0.39
N VAL A 84 1.02 5.62 -1.36
CA VAL A 84 1.37 5.46 -2.78
C VAL A 84 2.75 6.07 -3.08
N VAL A 85 3.06 7.25 -2.51
CA VAL A 85 4.37 7.90 -2.68
C VAL A 85 5.51 7.05 -2.11
N ILE A 86 5.29 6.32 -1.01
CA ILE A 86 6.28 5.38 -0.45
C ILE A 86 6.72 4.35 -1.50
N PHE A 87 5.78 3.70 -2.18
CA PHE A 87 6.11 2.72 -3.22
C PHE A 87 6.83 3.35 -4.42
N TYR A 88 6.50 4.59 -4.78
CA TYR A 88 7.26 5.31 -5.80
C TYR A 88 8.72 5.55 -5.38
N LEU A 89 8.96 5.95 -4.13
CA LEU A 89 10.31 6.17 -3.61
C LEU A 89 11.12 4.87 -3.52
N VAL A 90 10.49 3.75 -3.16
CA VAL A 90 11.12 2.43 -3.22
C VAL A 90 11.55 2.09 -4.65
N GLY A 91 10.70 2.34 -5.64
CA GLY A 91 11.05 2.13 -7.06
C GLY A 91 12.16 3.06 -7.55
N ILE A 92 12.19 4.32 -7.09
CA ILE A 92 13.31 5.23 -7.37
C ILE A 92 14.61 4.69 -6.73
N GLY A 93 14.56 4.22 -5.48
CA GLY A 93 15.70 3.59 -4.82
C GLY A 93 16.22 2.38 -5.60
N HIS A 94 15.32 1.54 -6.10
CA HIS A 94 15.67 0.42 -6.97
C HIS A 94 16.34 0.88 -8.28
N ILE A 95 15.80 1.90 -8.95
CA ILE A 95 16.38 2.42 -10.19
C ILE A 95 17.78 2.98 -9.95
N ILE A 96 18.00 3.71 -8.86
CA ILE A 96 19.31 4.26 -8.52
C ILE A 96 20.31 3.14 -8.23
N ASP A 97 19.92 2.13 -7.44
CA ASP A 97 20.76 0.96 -7.18
C ASP A 97 21.14 0.26 -8.50
N ALA A 98 20.15 0.02 -9.37
CA ALA A 98 20.32 -0.72 -10.60
C ALA A 98 21.10 0.04 -11.70
N GLN A 99 20.96 1.37 -11.77
CA GLN A 99 21.51 2.18 -12.86
C GLN A 99 22.74 3.00 -12.48
N VAL A 100 22.91 3.36 -11.21
CA VAL A 100 23.96 4.29 -10.76
C VAL A 100 25.03 3.59 -9.95
N ILE A 101 24.64 2.78 -8.96
CA ILE A 101 25.58 2.16 -8.01
C ILE A 101 26.14 0.84 -8.56
N GLY A 102 25.31 0.07 -9.27
CA GLY A 102 25.73 -1.17 -9.93
C GLY A 102 26.13 -2.30 -8.99
N ASN A 103 25.88 -2.18 -7.68
CA ASN A 103 26.15 -3.21 -6.68
C ASN A 103 25.04 -3.27 -5.62
N GLY A 104 24.24 -4.33 -5.68
CA GLY A 104 23.23 -4.68 -4.68
C GLY A 104 21.94 -3.85 -4.74
N SER A 105 21.05 -4.09 -3.77
CA SER A 105 19.78 -3.39 -3.58
C SER A 105 19.79 -2.54 -2.31
N VAL A 106 20.95 -1.95 -1.98
CA VAL A 106 21.20 -1.34 -0.67
C VAL A 106 20.33 -0.12 -0.46
N LEU A 107 20.25 0.81 -1.41
CA LEU A 107 19.39 1.98 -1.26
C LEU A 107 17.93 1.60 -1.21
N ARG A 108 17.48 0.65 -2.05
CA ARG A 108 16.13 0.12 -2.00
C ARG A 108 15.81 -0.39 -0.60
N THR A 109 16.67 -1.23 -0.03
CA THR A 109 16.47 -1.79 1.31
C THR A 109 16.46 -0.70 2.38
N VAL A 110 17.35 0.30 2.31
CA VAL A 110 17.36 1.42 3.26
C VAL A 110 16.07 2.23 3.19
N VAL A 111 15.59 2.57 1.99
CA VAL A 111 14.33 3.27 1.79
C VAL A 111 13.15 2.45 2.32
N ILE A 112 13.14 1.14 2.06
CA ILE A 112 12.12 0.23 2.59
C ILE A 112 12.13 0.25 4.12
N LEU A 113 13.28 0.09 4.77
CA LEU A 113 13.38 0.05 6.23
C LEU A 113 13.02 1.39 6.89
N PHE A 114 13.35 2.51 6.23
CA PHE A 114 12.94 3.84 6.66
C PHE A 114 11.42 3.96 6.68
N TYR A 115 10.75 3.60 5.59
CA TYR A 115 9.29 3.68 5.52
C TYR A 115 8.58 2.60 6.33
N LEU A 116 9.18 1.42 6.50
CA LEU A 116 8.69 0.40 7.43
C LEU A 116 8.64 0.96 8.86
N SER A 117 9.67 1.71 9.26
CA SER A 117 9.71 2.37 10.56
C SER A 117 8.64 3.46 10.67
N ASN A 118 8.41 4.24 9.61
CA ASN A 118 7.36 5.28 9.58
C ASN A 118 5.94 4.68 9.72
N GLU A 119 5.64 3.60 9.00
CA GLU A 119 4.37 2.89 9.16
C GLU A 119 4.26 2.24 10.55
N GLY A 120 5.37 1.71 11.09
CA GLY A 120 5.42 1.20 12.46
C GLY A 120 5.07 2.25 13.52
N ILE A 121 5.58 3.48 13.35
CA ILE A 121 5.24 4.63 14.20
C ILE A 121 3.73 4.95 14.09
N SER A 122 3.20 5.04 12.87
CA SER A 122 1.78 5.34 12.64
C SER A 122 0.85 4.26 13.23
N ILE A 123 1.25 2.99 13.17
CA ILE A 123 0.53 1.89 13.82
C ILE A 123 0.46 2.10 15.33
N ILE A 124 1.58 2.47 15.97
CA ILE A 124 1.62 2.68 17.43
C ILE A 124 0.72 3.86 17.83
N GLU A 125 0.72 4.94 17.04
CA GLU A 125 -0.17 6.08 17.22
C GLU A 125 -1.65 5.65 17.14
N ASN A 126 -2.02 4.94 16.06
CA ASN A 126 -3.38 4.44 15.84
C ASN A 126 -3.83 3.48 16.97
N VAL A 127 -2.94 2.60 17.43
CA VAL A 127 -3.19 1.67 18.55
C VAL A 127 -3.41 2.42 19.87
N THR A 128 -2.69 3.51 20.09
CA THR A 128 -2.87 4.40 21.25
C THR A 128 -4.24 5.08 21.21
N ILE A 129 -4.68 5.54 20.04
CA ILE A 129 -6.02 6.14 19.83
C ILE A 129 -7.13 5.11 20.10
N ILE A 130 -6.93 3.84 19.74
CA ILE A 130 -7.88 2.75 20.02
C ILE A 130 -7.96 2.43 21.53
N GLY A 131 -7.02 2.93 22.34
CA GLY A 131 -7.03 2.79 23.80
C GLY A 131 -6.26 1.57 24.32
N LEU A 132 -5.36 0.99 23.51
CA LEU A 132 -4.48 -0.06 24.00
C LEU A 132 -3.34 0.53 24.86
N PRO A 133 -2.96 -0.13 25.96
CA PRO A 133 -1.90 0.36 26.84
C PRO A 133 -0.53 0.22 26.17
N VAL A 134 0.01 1.32 25.63
CA VAL A 134 1.37 1.41 25.09
C VAL A 134 2.32 1.96 26.17
N PRO A 135 3.54 1.41 26.32
CA PRO A 135 4.53 1.93 27.27
C PRO A 135 4.81 3.42 27.09
N LYS A 136 4.70 4.21 28.17
CA LYS A 136 4.88 5.67 28.15
C LYS A 136 6.22 6.14 27.55
N LYS A 137 7.27 5.32 27.65
CA LYS A 137 8.58 5.61 27.04
C LYS A 137 8.52 5.65 25.52
N LEU A 138 7.72 4.77 24.90
CA LEU A 138 7.53 4.77 23.45
C LEU A 138 6.76 6.00 23.01
N ILE A 139 5.66 6.32 23.69
CA ILE A 139 4.84 7.52 23.40
C ILE A 139 5.70 8.79 23.46
N LYS A 140 6.53 8.93 24.51
CA LYS A 140 7.42 10.09 24.65
C LYS A 140 8.43 10.22 23.52
N VAL A 141 8.99 9.10 23.03
CA VAL A 141 9.91 9.12 21.87
C VAL A 141 9.17 9.51 20.59
N LEU A 142 7.92 9.07 20.43
CA LEU A 142 7.10 9.44 19.28
C LEU A 142 6.71 10.92 19.30
N GLU A 143 6.32 11.46 20.46
CA GLU A 143 6.02 12.89 20.64
C GLU A 143 7.23 13.76 20.27
N GLN A 144 8.43 13.39 20.74
CA GLN A 144 9.66 14.12 20.41
C GLN A 144 9.96 14.10 18.90
N LEU A 145 9.76 12.95 18.23
CA LEU A 145 9.95 12.87 16.77
C LEU A 145 8.89 13.67 16.00
N HIS A 146 7.71 13.86 16.57
CA HIS A 146 6.65 14.67 15.96
C HIS A 146 6.93 16.16 16.10
N ASP A 147 7.33 16.60 17.29
CA ASP A 147 7.70 18.00 17.56
C ASP A 147 8.87 18.45 16.68
N ASP A 148 9.91 17.60 16.52
CA ASP A 148 11.07 17.89 15.65
C ASP A 148 10.68 17.98 14.16
N ALA A 149 9.64 17.27 13.72
CA ALA A 149 9.20 17.26 12.33
C ALA A 149 8.34 18.48 11.96
N GLU A 150 7.58 19.06 12.91
CA GLU A 150 6.81 20.28 12.69
C GLU A 150 7.67 21.55 12.73
N GLU A 151 8.80 21.56 13.45
CA GLU A 151 9.74 22.70 13.45
C GLU A 151 10.48 22.93 12.12
N THR A 152 10.40 21.99 11.16
CA THR A 152 11.11 22.12 9.87
C THR A 152 10.29 22.83 8.78
N ASP A 153 9.09 23.32 9.10
CA ASP A 153 8.17 24.00 8.17
C ASP A 153 8.14 25.55 8.31
N GLU A 154 9.17 26.18 8.92
CA GLU A 154 9.39 27.65 8.87
C GLU A 154 10.42 28.11 7.81
#